data_AF-A0A3G6ZJN6-F1
#
_entry.id   AF-A0A3G6ZJN6-F1
#
_cell.length_a   1.000
_cell.length_b   1.000
_cell.length_c   1.000
_cell.angle_alpha   90.00
_cell.angle_beta   90.00
_cell.angle_gamma   90.00
#
_symmetry.space_group_name_H-M   'P 1'
#
loop_
_entity.id
_entity.type
_entity.pdbx_description
1 polymer ?
#
loop_
_entity_poly.entity_id
_entity_poly.type
_entity_poly.pdbx_seq_one_letter_code
_entity_poly.pdbx_strand_id
1 'polypeptide(L)'
;MGAYDAVIEIPRNSKIKYEVDHGTGRVFLDRILFTPMGYPTNYGFFENTLGEDGDPLDVLVLLDQDLMPGILAKVRPVGVLKMVDEAGGDDKVVAVLAKDPRWAHIQDVDDIPEYTKNEIGHFFEHYKDLEPNKWVKVDQWANAAEAERLVSEAFVRFEEHEGETRTQGEGESPNTLD
;
A
#
# COMPACT_ATOMS: atom_id res chain seq x y z
N MET A 1 18.29 3.27 5.92
CA MET A 1 16.88 3.48 5.54
C MET A 1 16.11 3.88 6.76
N GLY A 2 15.16 4.80 6.58
CA GLY A 2 14.23 5.21 7.61
C GLY A 2 13.32 4.06 8.05
N ALA A 3 12.67 4.27 9.19
CA ALA A 3 11.59 3.41 9.66
C ALA A 3 10.34 4.27 9.78
N TYR A 4 9.25 3.81 9.17
CA TYR A 4 8.02 4.56 9.02
C TYR A 4 6.86 3.77 9.61
N ASP A 5 5.80 4.47 9.97
CA ASP A 5 4.55 3.87 10.41
C ASP A 5 3.66 3.59 9.20
N ALA A 6 3.18 2.36 9.11
CA ALA A 6 2.25 1.91 8.06
C ALA A 6 0.96 1.41 8.71
N VAL A 7 -0.18 1.87 8.22
CA VAL A 7 -1.50 1.38 8.63
C VAL A 7 -1.89 0.27 7.67
N ILE A 8 -2.21 -0.91 8.19
CA ILE A 8 -2.66 -2.05 7.38
C ILE A 8 -4.14 -1.92 7.09
N GLU A 9 -4.54 -2.09 5.83
CA GLU A 9 -5.93 -2.11 5.40
C GLU A 9 -6.36 -3.52 5.03
N ILE A 10 -5.54 -4.23 4.26
CA ILE A 10 -5.91 -5.50 3.65
C ILE A 10 -4.95 -6.59 4.12
N PRO A 11 -5.44 -7.62 4.83
CA PRO A 11 -4.64 -8.78 5.20
C PRO A 11 -4.20 -9.54 3.95
N ARG A 12 -3.02 -10.17 4.02
CA ARG A 12 -2.58 -11.12 3.00
C ARG A 12 -3.65 -12.19 2.75
N ASN A 13 -3.75 -12.64 1.50
CA ASN A 13 -4.73 -13.57 0.94
C ASN A 13 -6.19 -13.09 0.96
N SER A 14 -6.48 -11.88 1.46
CA SER A 14 -7.83 -11.33 1.44
C SER A 14 -8.31 -11.06 0.02
N LYS A 15 -9.57 -11.42 -0.25
CA LYS A 15 -10.34 -10.98 -1.43
C LYS A 15 -11.11 -9.69 -1.19
N ILE A 16 -11.09 -9.22 0.05
CA ILE A 16 -11.85 -8.08 0.53
C ILE A 16 -10.92 -6.88 0.46
N LYS A 17 -11.26 -5.93 -0.40
CA LYS A 17 -10.56 -4.65 -0.49
C LYS A 17 -11.19 -3.70 0.52
N TYR A 18 -10.56 -3.68 1.69
CA TYR A 18 -10.81 -2.67 2.70
C TYR A 18 -10.05 -1.39 2.35
N GLU A 19 -10.60 -0.27 2.81
CA GLU A 19 -9.93 1.04 2.79
C GLU A 19 -10.20 1.75 4.12
N VAL A 20 -9.30 2.65 4.51
CA VAL A 20 -9.51 3.60 5.59
C VAL A 20 -10.06 4.89 5.00
N ASP A 21 -11.23 5.31 5.47
CA ASP A 21 -11.72 6.66 5.21
C ASP A 21 -10.84 7.64 6.00
N HIS A 22 -9.97 8.38 5.31
CA HIS A 22 -9.02 9.29 5.97
C HIS A 22 -9.69 10.50 6.66
N GLY A 23 -10.94 10.83 6.32
CA GLY A 23 -11.69 11.88 7.01
C GLY A 23 -12.27 11.42 8.35
N THR A 24 -12.63 10.14 8.47
CA THR A 24 -13.25 9.58 9.68
C THR A 24 -12.36 8.61 10.47
N GLY A 25 -11.26 8.14 9.88
CA GLY A 25 -10.39 7.09 10.40
C GLY A 25 -11.02 5.69 10.43
N ARG A 26 -12.19 5.48 9.80
CA ARG A 26 -12.90 4.20 9.83
C ARG A 26 -12.44 3.29 8.70
N VAL A 27 -12.25 2.02 9.02
CA VAL A 27 -12.11 0.97 7.99
C VAL A 27 -13.49 0.67 7.41
N PHE A 28 -13.61 0.70 6.08
CA PHE A 28 -14.82 0.33 5.36
C PHE A 28 -14.52 -0.67 4.24
N LEU A 29 -15.57 -1.29 3.72
CA LEU A 29 -15.49 -2.18 2.57
C LEU A 29 -15.66 -1.34 1.30
N ASP A 30 -14.59 -1.18 0.51
CA ASP A 30 -14.70 -0.64 -0.84
C ASP A 30 -15.37 -1.69 -1.75
N ARG A 31 -14.74 -2.85 -1.91
CA ARG A 31 -15.30 -3.94 -2.73
C ARG A 31 -14.74 -5.32 -2.40
N ILE A 32 -15.41 -6.34 -2.94
CA ILE A 32 -14.84 -7.68 -3.09
C ILE A 32 -14.19 -7.75 -4.47
N LEU A 33 -12.97 -8.27 -4.57
CA LEU A 33 -12.28 -8.43 -5.85
C LEU A 33 -13.13 -9.26 -6.82
N PHE A 34 -13.19 -8.81 -8.08
CA PHE A 34 -14.00 -9.43 -9.15
C PHE A 34 -13.35 -10.72 -9.65
N THR A 35 -12.04 -10.86 -9.44
CA THR A 35 -11.24 -12.05 -9.74
C THR A 35 -11.21 -13.02 -8.54
N PRO A 36 -10.89 -14.31 -8.76
CA PRO A 36 -10.67 -15.27 -7.67
C PRO A 36 -9.27 -15.13 -7.04
N MET A 37 -8.72 -13.92 -6.97
CA MET A 37 -7.39 -13.62 -6.44
C MET A 37 -7.48 -13.06 -5.02
N GLY A 38 -6.38 -13.13 -4.26
CA GLY A 38 -6.23 -12.47 -2.97
C GLY A 38 -4.89 -11.74 -2.90
N TYR A 39 -4.81 -10.70 -2.06
CA TYR A 39 -3.61 -9.86 -1.96
C TYR A 39 -2.37 -10.68 -1.55
N PRO A 40 -1.24 -10.59 -2.26
CA PRO A 40 -0.08 -11.45 -2.02
C PRO A 40 0.70 -11.08 -0.75
N THR A 41 0.49 -9.88 -0.23
CA THR A 41 1.12 -9.33 0.98
C THR A 41 0.06 -8.69 1.88
N ASN A 42 0.43 -8.32 3.10
CA ASN A 42 -0.36 -7.31 3.80
C ASN A 42 -0.21 -5.99 3.04
N TYR A 43 -1.28 -5.23 2.95
CA TYR A 43 -1.36 -3.99 2.17
C TYR A 43 -1.97 -2.89 3.02
N GLY A 44 -1.49 -1.67 2.82
CA GLY A 44 -2.10 -0.46 3.33
C GLY A 44 -1.30 0.75 2.89
N PHE A 45 -1.11 1.72 3.76
CA PHE A 45 -0.45 2.99 3.42
C PHE A 45 0.49 3.49 4.53
N PHE A 46 1.41 4.40 4.18
CA PHE A 46 2.24 5.10 5.15
C PHE A 46 1.47 6.24 5.84
N GLU A 47 1.54 6.28 7.16
CA GLU A 47 0.89 7.32 7.96
C GLU A 47 1.53 8.70 7.70
N ASN A 48 0.69 9.75 7.60
CA ASN A 48 1.10 11.13 7.32
C ASN A 48 1.86 11.31 6.00
N THR A 49 1.39 10.64 4.95
CA THR A 49 1.93 10.79 3.59
C THR A 49 0.83 11.16 2.61
N LEU A 50 1.22 11.78 1.49
CA LEU A 50 0.33 12.11 0.39
C LEU A 50 0.99 11.72 -0.93
N GLY A 51 0.36 10.81 -1.67
CA GLY A 51 0.70 10.35 -3.01
C GLY A 51 0.39 11.39 -4.10
N GLU A 52 0.78 11.10 -5.33
CA GLU A 52 0.51 12.00 -6.48
C GLU A 52 -0.95 11.95 -6.93
N ASP A 53 -1.63 10.85 -6.61
CA ASP A 53 -3.04 10.63 -6.84
C ASP A 53 -3.93 11.28 -5.77
N GLY A 54 -3.37 11.81 -4.68
CA GLY A 54 -4.09 12.48 -3.60
C GLY A 54 -4.52 11.56 -2.45
N ASP A 55 -4.16 10.28 -2.50
CA ASP A 55 -4.32 9.31 -1.41
C ASP A 55 -2.98 9.12 -0.68
N PRO A 56 -2.93 8.60 0.55
CA PRO A 56 -1.66 8.27 1.20
C PRO A 56 -0.83 7.26 0.40
N LEU A 57 0.50 7.31 0.54
CA LEU A 57 1.39 6.46 -0.24
C LEU A 57 1.23 4.99 0.16
N ASP A 58 0.91 4.15 -0.82
CA ASP A 58 0.69 2.71 -0.61
C ASP A 58 1.95 1.94 -0.22
N VAL A 59 1.74 0.89 0.60
CA VAL A 59 2.79 -0.01 1.05
C VAL A 59 2.34 -1.47 1.09
N LEU A 60 3.19 -2.33 0.51
CA LEU A 60 3.14 -3.78 0.56
C LEU A 60 4.10 -4.27 1.64
N VAL A 61 3.57 -4.86 2.72
CA VAL A 61 4.40 -5.35 3.83
C VAL A 61 4.60 -6.85 3.70
N LEU A 62 5.84 -7.25 3.42
CA LEU A 62 6.23 -8.66 3.37
C LEU A 62 6.22 -9.23 4.79
N LEU A 63 5.36 -10.22 5.01
CA LEU A 63 5.26 -10.95 6.27
C LEU A 63 4.74 -12.37 6.02
N ASP A 64 5.15 -13.30 6.90
CA ASP A 64 4.67 -14.68 6.94
C ASP A 64 3.38 -14.85 7.76
N GLN A 65 2.84 -13.75 8.28
CA GLN A 65 1.63 -13.68 9.09
C GLN A 65 0.67 -12.65 8.50
N ASP A 66 -0.62 -12.93 8.63
CA ASP A 66 -1.69 -12.01 8.24
C ASP A 66 -1.88 -10.99 9.37
N LEU A 67 -2.01 -9.72 9.01
CA LEU A 67 -2.26 -8.62 9.92
C LEU A 67 -3.73 -8.20 9.84
N MET A 68 -4.26 -7.60 10.91
CA MET A 68 -5.65 -7.14 10.94
C MET A 68 -5.77 -5.71 10.35
N PRO A 69 -6.89 -5.35 9.70
CA PRO A 69 -7.14 -3.97 9.28
C PRO A 69 -7.09 -2.98 10.44
N GLY A 70 -6.55 -1.79 10.21
CA GLY A 70 -6.42 -0.69 11.17
C GLY A 70 -5.23 -0.79 12.12
N ILE A 71 -4.39 -1.82 12.04
CA ILE A 71 -3.19 -1.89 12.89
C ILE A 71 -2.05 -1.04 12.32
N LEU A 72 -1.24 -0.48 13.22
CA LEU A 72 -0.01 0.23 12.87
C LEU A 72 1.19 -0.73 12.93
N ALA A 73 2.00 -0.75 11.89
CA ALA A 73 3.24 -1.52 11.80
C ALA A 73 4.44 -0.60 11.50
N LYS A 74 5.53 -0.76 12.27
CA LYS A 74 6.78 -0.06 12.00
C LYS A 74 7.57 -0.79 10.92
N VAL A 75 7.68 -0.20 9.74
CA VAL A 75 8.26 -0.83 8.54
C VAL A 75 9.42 -0.03 7.97
N ARG A 76 10.24 -0.67 7.14
CA ARG A 76 11.28 -0.01 6.33
C ARG A 76 11.09 -0.38 4.86
N PRO A 77 11.08 0.59 3.93
CA PRO A 77 10.99 0.33 2.50
C PRO A 77 12.16 -0.53 2.04
N VAL A 78 12.02 -1.35 1.00
CA VAL A 78 13.09 -2.18 0.41
C VAL A 78 13.07 -2.18 -1.11
N GLY A 79 12.01 -1.67 -1.73
CA GLY A 79 11.89 -1.56 -3.18
C GLY A 79 10.56 -0.93 -3.58
N VAL A 80 10.33 -0.80 -4.87
CA VAL A 80 9.09 -0.26 -5.44
C VAL A 80 8.66 -1.10 -6.64
N LEU A 81 7.39 -1.46 -6.70
CA LEU A 81 6.77 -1.94 -7.93
C LEU A 81 6.24 -0.72 -8.70
N LYS A 82 6.86 -0.41 -9.84
CA LYS A 82 6.39 0.65 -10.75
C LYS A 82 5.28 0.09 -11.63
N MET A 83 4.13 0.76 -11.65
CA MET A 83 3.01 0.39 -12.50
C MET A 83 2.18 1.59 -12.92
N VAL A 84 1.37 1.40 -13.96
CA VAL A 84 0.44 2.39 -14.48
C VAL A 84 -0.91 1.71 -14.63
N ASP A 85 -1.97 2.40 -14.23
CA ASP A 85 -3.35 1.95 -14.42
C ASP A 85 -4.16 2.98 -15.24
N GLU A 86 -5.49 2.80 -15.31
CA GLU A 86 -6.36 3.72 -16.05
C GLU A 86 -6.36 5.18 -15.57
N ALA A 87 -5.91 5.44 -14.33
CA ALA A 87 -5.88 6.76 -13.70
C ALA A 87 -4.50 7.42 -13.72
N GLY A 88 -3.42 6.68 -13.97
CA GLY A 88 -2.06 7.22 -14.04
C GLY A 88 -1.00 6.28 -13.50
N GLY A 89 0.14 6.85 -13.07
CA GLY A 89 1.16 6.08 -12.35
C GLY A 89 0.66 5.72 -10.94
N ASP A 90 0.90 4.49 -10.53
CA ASP A 90 0.41 3.93 -9.26
C ASP A 90 1.49 3.08 -8.58
N ASP A 91 2.57 3.74 -8.16
CA ASP A 91 3.74 3.07 -7.58
C ASP A 91 3.41 2.45 -6.22
N LYS A 92 3.75 1.17 -6.03
CA LYS A 92 3.59 0.47 -4.75
C LYS A 92 4.93 0.29 -4.06
N VAL A 93 5.13 0.90 -2.90
CA VAL A 93 6.34 0.67 -2.09
C VAL A 93 6.27 -0.72 -1.46
N VAL A 94 7.36 -1.48 -1.50
CA VAL A 94 7.49 -2.73 -0.75
C VAL A 94 8.34 -2.50 0.49
N ALA A 95 7.90 -3.04 1.62
CA ALA A 95 8.53 -2.86 2.91
C ALA A 95 8.58 -4.16 3.72
N VAL A 96 9.45 -4.18 4.72
CA VAL A 96 9.56 -5.24 5.73
C VAL A 96 9.53 -4.65 7.14
N LEU A 97 9.31 -5.48 8.15
CA LEU A 97 9.33 -5.00 9.54
C LEU A 97 10.69 -4.37 9.91
N ALA A 98 10.66 -3.15 10.46
CA ALA A 98 11.88 -2.37 10.67
C ALA A 98 12.83 -2.95 11.72
N LYS A 99 12.29 -3.62 12.75
CA LYS A 99 13.05 -4.10 13.92
C LYS A 99 13.06 -5.63 14.08
N ASP A 100 12.54 -6.36 13.11
CA ASP A 100 12.51 -7.82 13.18
C ASP A 100 13.77 -8.43 12.54
N PRO A 101 14.65 -9.09 13.31
CA PRO A 101 15.90 -9.64 12.79
C PRO A 101 15.67 -10.74 11.74
N ARG A 102 14.49 -11.37 11.69
CA ARG A 102 14.14 -12.34 10.64
C ARG A 102 14.14 -11.69 9.26
N TRP A 103 13.86 -10.40 9.17
CA TRP A 103 13.82 -9.63 7.92
C TRP A 103 15.13 -8.89 7.62
N ALA A 104 16.16 -9.01 8.47
CA ALA A 104 17.42 -8.26 8.32
C ALA A 104 18.22 -8.61 7.06
N HIS A 105 17.90 -9.71 6.37
CA HIS A 105 18.54 -10.11 5.12
C HIS A 105 17.95 -9.43 3.87
N ILE A 106 16.77 -8.80 3.98
CA ILE A 106 16.13 -8.09 2.85
C ILE A 106 16.45 -6.61 2.99
N GLN A 107 17.45 -6.09 2.28
CA GLN A 107 17.87 -4.68 2.36
C GLN A 107 17.55 -3.90 1.08
N ASP A 108 17.48 -4.58 -0.06
CA ASP A 108 17.15 -3.99 -1.35
C ASP A 108 16.21 -4.90 -2.15
N VAL A 109 15.76 -4.43 -3.31
CA VAL A 109 14.81 -5.11 -4.19
C VAL A 109 15.34 -6.45 -4.71
N ASP A 110 16.67 -6.56 -4.85
CA ASP A 110 17.34 -7.77 -5.29
C ASP A 110 17.44 -8.84 -4.20
N ASP A 111 17.23 -8.47 -2.92
CA ASP A 111 17.14 -9.43 -1.83
C ASP A 111 15.75 -10.09 -1.75
N ILE A 112 14.72 -9.48 -2.37
CA ILE A 112 13.38 -10.05 -2.43
C ILE A 112 13.40 -11.27 -3.36
N PRO A 113 12.94 -12.45 -2.90
CA PRO A 113 12.91 -13.65 -3.74
C PRO A 113 12.17 -13.39 -5.07
N GLU A 114 12.78 -13.84 -6.17
CA GLU A 114 12.28 -13.58 -7.52
C GLU A 114 10.82 -14.02 -7.70
N TYR A 115 10.44 -15.18 -7.17
CA TYR A 115 9.06 -15.66 -7.24
C TYR A 115 8.09 -14.81 -6.42
N THR A 116 8.53 -14.21 -5.30
CA THR A 116 7.71 -13.25 -4.54
C THR A 116 7.47 -11.99 -5.36
N LYS A 117 8.49 -11.45 -6.05
CA LYS A 117 8.31 -10.32 -6.98
C LYS A 117 7.36 -10.67 -8.12
N ASN A 118 7.46 -11.87 -8.68
CA ASN A 118 6.58 -12.35 -9.74
C ASN A 118 5.12 -12.51 -9.27
N GLU A 119 4.89 -13.06 -8.09
CA GLU A 119 3.55 -13.17 -7.49
C GLU A 119 2.92 -11.80 -7.26
N ILE A 120 3.69 -10.84 -6.75
CA ILE A 120 3.24 -9.45 -6.54
C ILE A 120 2.89 -8.79 -7.87
N GLY A 121 3.80 -8.84 -8.85
CA GLY A 121 3.57 -8.25 -10.18
C GLY A 121 2.36 -8.85 -10.87
N HIS A 122 2.25 -10.18 -10.91
CA HIS A 122 1.11 -10.87 -11.51
C HIS A 122 -0.21 -10.53 -10.82
N PHE A 123 -0.22 -10.36 -9.49
CA PHE A 123 -1.41 -9.91 -8.79
C PHE A 123 -1.88 -8.54 -9.28
N PHE A 124 -1.01 -7.53 -9.27
CA PHE A 124 -1.39 -6.18 -9.65
C PHE A 124 -1.75 -6.05 -11.13
N GLU A 125 -1.10 -6.82 -12.00
CA GLU A 125 -1.43 -6.83 -13.43
C GLU A 125 -2.83 -7.41 -13.71
N HIS A 126 -3.32 -8.34 -12.88
CA HIS A 126 -4.53 -9.12 -13.17
C HIS A 126 -5.72 -8.94 -12.22
N TYR A 127 -5.54 -8.38 -11.01
CA TYR A 127 -6.61 -8.37 -10.00
C TYR A 127 -7.87 -7.60 -10.45
N LYS A 128 -7.70 -6.62 -11.35
CA LYS A 128 -8.72 -5.78 -11.98
C LYS A 128 -9.29 -6.35 -13.31
N ASP A 129 -8.84 -7.51 -13.79
CA ASP A 129 -9.19 -8.04 -15.14
C ASP A 129 -10.69 -8.18 -15.42
N LEU A 130 -11.50 -8.40 -14.38
CA LEU A 130 -12.95 -8.56 -14.48
C LEU A 130 -13.72 -7.29 -14.09
N GLU A 131 -13.03 -6.19 -13.80
CA GLU A 131 -13.63 -4.88 -13.56
C GLU A 131 -13.81 -4.13 -14.90
N PRO A 132 -15.02 -3.65 -15.25
CA PRO A 132 -15.25 -2.99 -16.52
C PRO A 132 -14.39 -1.73 -16.71
N ASN A 133 -13.69 -1.66 -17.85
CA ASN A 133 -12.83 -0.54 -18.25
C ASN A 133 -11.61 -0.28 -17.34
N LYS A 134 -11.23 -1.23 -16.50
CA LYS A 134 -10.02 -1.17 -15.68
C LYS A 134 -8.89 -1.95 -16.34
N TRP A 135 -7.67 -1.49 -16.17
CA TRP A 135 -6.47 -2.19 -16.63
C TRP A 135 -5.28 -1.76 -15.79
N VAL A 136 -4.30 -2.64 -15.66
CA VAL A 136 -3.02 -2.33 -15.01
C VAL A 136 -1.90 -2.84 -15.90
N LYS A 137 -0.82 -2.08 -15.98
CA LYS A 137 0.43 -2.50 -16.61
C LYS A 137 1.56 -2.36 -15.60
N VAL A 138 2.15 -3.49 -15.23
CA VAL A 138 3.38 -3.52 -14.44
C VAL A 138 4.55 -3.15 -15.35
N ASP A 139 5.45 -2.29 -14.87
CA ASP A 139 6.62 -1.83 -15.62
C ASP A 139 7.90 -2.49 -15.12
N GLN A 140 8.42 -2.05 -13.99
CA GLN A 140 9.69 -2.51 -13.46
C GLN A 140 9.74 -2.44 -11.93
N TRP A 141 10.72 -3.14 -11.38
CA TRP A 141 11.09 -3.06 -9.97
C TRP A 141 12.19 -2.00 -9.78
N ALA A 142 12.00 -1.10 -8.84
CA ALA A 142 13.02 -0.13 -8.42
C ALA A 142 13.55 -0.45 -7.01
N ASN A 143 14.74 0.06 -6.72
CA ASN A 143 15.51 -0.26 -5.52
C ASN A 143 15.03 0.48 -4.26
N ALA A 144 15.62 0.14 -3.12
CA ALA A 144 15.34 0.74 -1.83
C ALA A 144 15.59 2.26 -1.78
N ALA A 145 16.56 2.76 -2.56
CA ALA A 145 16.85 4.19 -2.62
C ALA A 145 15.71 4.98 -3.28
N GLU A 146 15.13 4.42 -4.35
CA GLU A 146 13.93 4.98 -4.97
C GLU A 146 12.73 4.91 -4.03
N ALA A 147 12.57 3.80 -3.30
CA ALA A 147 11.52 3.65 -2.30
C ALA A 147 11.60 4.72 -1.19
N GLU A 148 12.79 4.94 -0.64
CA GLU A 148 13.03 5.98 0.38
C GLU A 148 12.74 7.39 -0.17
N ARG A 149 13.10 7.64 -1.44
CA ARG A 149 12.80 8.91 -2.11
C ARG A 149 11.30 9.16 -2.19
N LEU A 150 10.53 8.19 -2.68
CA LEU A 150 9.07 8.30 -2.80
C LEU A 150 8.41 8.54 -1.45
N VAL A 151 8.80 7.80 -0.42
CA VAL A 151 8.26 7.98 0.94
C VAL A 151 8.56 9.38 1.45
N SER A 152 9.81 9.84 1.29
CA SER A 152 10.23 11.17 1.76
C SER A 152 9.50 12.29 1.02
N GLU A 153 9.32 12.18 -0.30
CA GLU A 153 8.53 13.14 -1.09
C GLU A 153 7.06 13.13 -0.70
N ALA A 154 6.49 11.98 -0.37
CA ALA A 154 5.10 11.89 0.07
C ALA A 154 4.89 12.53 1.46
N PHE A 155 5.87 12.45 2.37
CA PHE A 155 5.84 13.21 3.64
C PHE A 155 5.90 14.72 3.40
N VAL A 156 6.81 15.18 2.54
CA VAL A 156 6.89 16.61 2.18
C VAL A 156 5.57 17.10 1.58
N ARG A 157 5.00 16.33 0.64
CA ARG A 157 3.74 16.67 -0.01
C ARG A 157 2.59 16.75 1.00
N PHE A 158 2.54 15.85 1.97
CA PHE A 158 1.55 15.87 3.05
C PHE A 158 1.65 17.15 3.89
N GLU A 159 2.86 17.57 4.26
CA GLU A 159 3.09 18.83 4.98
C GLU A 159 2.70 20.06 4.16
N GLU A 160 3.05 20.09 2.88
CA GLU A 160 2.70 21.19 1.96
C GLU A 160 1.19 21.34 1.73
N HIS A 161 0.43 20.26 1.92
CA HIS A 161 -1.03 20.23 1.84
C HIS A 161 -1.70 20.27 3.22
N GLU A 162 -0.99 20.73 4.25
CA GLU A 162 -1.51 20.93 5.61
C GLU A 162 -2.13 19.66 6.24
N GLY A 163 -1.70 18.47 5.78
CA GLY A 163 -2.20 17.18 6.24
C GLY A 163 -3.56 16.76 5.67
N GLU A 164 -4.03 17.44 4.62
CA GLU A 164 -5.28 17.08 3.94
C GLU A 164 -5.04 15.98 2.90
N THR A 165 -5.75 14.86 3.06
CA THR A 165 -5.83 13.77 2.07
C THR A 165 -7.24 13.70 1.50
N ARG A 166 -7.43 13.01 0.37
CA ARG A 166 -8.79 12.71 -0.11
C ARG A 166 -9.55 11.86 0.91
N THR A 167 -10.86 12.11 1.00
CA THR A 167 -11.79 11.23 1.73
C THR A 167 -12.23 10.12 0.78
N GLN A 168 -12.05 8.86 1.18
CA GLN A 168 -12.45 7.70 0.37
C GLN A 168 -13.89 7.22 0.63
N GLY A 169 -14.65 7.90 1.50
CA GLY A 169 -16.06 7.61 1.81
C GLY A 169 -16.98 8.84 1.87
N GLU A 170 -18.26 8.64 2.20
CA GLU A 170 -19.29 9.72 2.31
C GLU A 170 -19.29 10.45 3.68
N GLY A 171 -18.30 10.23 4.54
CA GLY A 171 -18.43 10.56 5.96
C GLY A 171 -17.80 11.87 6.40
N GLU A 172 -18.60 12.82 6.86
CA GLU A 172 -18.24 13.52 8.11
C GLU A 172 -18.23 12.48 9.26
N SER A 173 -17.41 12.69 10.29
CA SER A 173 -17.42 11.84 11.48
C SER A 173 -18.86 11.73 12.01
N PRO A 174 -19.44 10.52 12.13
CA PRO A 174 -20.82 10.40 12.55
C PRO A 174 -20.98 10.94 13.98
N ASN A 175 -21.96 11.81 14.21
CA ASN A 175 -22.35 12.20 15.56
C ASN A 175 -23.17 11.06 16.20
N THR A 176 -22.53 9.94 16.56
CA THR A 176 -23.21 8.78 17.16
C THR A 176 -23.59 9.01 18.64
N LEU A 177 -23.60 10.26 19.10
CA LEU A 177 -23.94 10.68 20.45
C LEU A 177 -25.31 11.38 20.57
N ASP A 178 -26.12 11.38 19.50
CA ASP A 178 -27.53 11.82 19.55
C ASP A 178 -28.52 10.64 19.68
#